data_AF-A0A926MTA6-F1
#
_entry.id   AF-A0A926MTA6-F1
#
_cell.length_a   1.000
_cell.length_b   1.000
_cell.length_c   1.000
_cell.angle_alpha   90.00
_cell.angle_beta   90.00
_cell.angle_gamma   90.00
#
_symmetry.space_group_name_H-M   'P 1'
#
loop_
_entity.id
_entity.type
_entity.pdbx_description
1 polymer ?
#
loop_
_entity_poly.entity_id
_entity_poly.type
_entity_poly.pdbx_seq_one_letter_code
_entity_poly.pdbx_strand_id
1 'polypeptide(L)'
;MIKKKIIFILFLLSSCGYQPLFVGKNTNELIFKDINSFGEKNINRKLISISGFKKDEQNFIYSKLTINSKKDIVETSKNAKGKVVSYKMIINLDLTFEDKNKEVKTKSFSESFSYNNLENKFELAEHEKQVENILINKIFEELIIYFNL
;
A
#
# COMPACT_ATOMS: atom_id res chain seq x y z
N MET A 1 5.57 38.39 39.26
CA MET A 1 6.74 38.17 38.38
C MET A 1 6.82 36.75 37.77
N ILE A 2 5.72 35.98 37.74
CA ILE A 2 5.68 34.58 37.29
C ILE A 2 5.11 34.43 35.86
N LYS A 3 4.24 35.35 35.42
CA LYS A 3 3.60 35.31 34.09
C LYS A 3 4.59 35.37 32.91
N LYS A 4 5.74 36.05 33.07
CA LYS A 4 6.77 36.14 32.01
C LYS A 4 7.60 34.85 31.85
N LYS A 5 7.68 33.98 32.86
CA LYS A 5 8.45 32.72 32.78
C LYS A 5 7.71 31.60 32.01
N ILE A 6 6.38 31.63 32.00
CA ILE A 6 5.54 30.66 31.28
C ILE A 6 5.65 30.82 29.76
N ILE A 7 5.83 32.05 29.26
CA ILE A 7 5.95 32.32 27.82
C ILE A 7 7.23 31.70 27.21
N PHE A 8 8.29 31.53 28.01
CA PHE A 8 9.58 30.99 27.57
C PHE A 8 9.54 29.46 27.39
N ILE A 9 8.65 28.77 28.13
CA ILE A 9 8.47 27.31 28.03
C ILE A 9 7.85 26.91 26.68
N LEU A 10 7.05 27.77 26.06
CA LEU A 10 6.37 27.49 24.79
C LEU A 10 7.33 27.36 23.60
N PHE A 11 8.46 28.09 23.62
CA PHE A 11 9.48 28.05 22.56
C PHE A 11 10.34 26.77 22.58
N LEU A 12 10.39 26.08 23.73
CA LEU A 12 11.11 24.80 23.84
C LEU A 12 10.27 23.60 23.33
N LEU A 13 8.96 23.80 23.12
CA LEU A 13 8.06 22.77 22.55
C LEU A 13 7.99 22.82 21.03
N SER A 14 8.51 23.87 20.39
CA SER A 14 8.47 24.04 18.92
C SER A 14 9.66 23.42 18.19
N SER A 15 10.53 22.64 18.86
CA SER A 15 11.72 22.03 18.24
C SER A 15 11.49 20.67 17.60
N CYS A 16 10.25 20.22 17.44
CA CYS A 16 9.95 19.03 16.64
C CYS A 16 10.17 19.35 15.16
N GLY A 17 11.39 19.13 14.68
CA GLY A 17 11.78 19.24 13.27
C GLY A 17 11.16 18.11 12.44
N TYR A 18 9.86 18.14 12.23
CA TYR A 18 9.19 17.24 11.29
C TYR A 18 9.52 17.68 9.87
N GLN A 19 10.39 16.93 9.20
CA GLN A 19 10.60 17.07 7.77
C GLN A 19 9.50 16.29 7.03
N PRO A 20 8.79 16.90 6.07
CA PRO A 20 7.80 16.17 5.28
C PRO A 20 8.47 15.01 4.55
N LEU A 21 7.91 13.80 4.70
CA LEU A 21 8.47 12.55 4.16
C LEU A 21 8.72 12.60 2.63
N PHE A 22 7.91 13.39 1.92
CA PHE A 22 7.86 13.47 0.46
C PHE A 22 8.42 14.77 -0.15
N VAL A 23 8.96 15.70 0.65
CA VAL A 23 9.52 16.94 0.08
C VAL A 23 10.90 16.67 -0.51
N GLY A 24 11.04 16.93 -1.81
CA GLY A 24 12.33 16.90 -2.52
C GLY A 24 12.80 15.52 -3.00
N LYS A 25 12.02 14.46 -2.79
CA LYS A 25 12.33 13.14 -3.37
C LYS A 25 11.79 13.07 -4.79
N ASN A 26 12.65 13.33 -5.78
CA ASN A 26 12.39 12.89 -7.14
C ASN A 26 12.24 11.37 -7.08
N THR A 27 11.03 10.85 -7.29
CA THR A 27 10.84 9.41 -7.47
C THR A 27 11.65 9.02 -8.70
N ASN A 28 12.78 8.35 -8.51
CA ASN A 28 13.54 7.80 -9.64
C ASN A 28 12.56 6.98 -10.49
N GLU A 29 12.49 7.26 -11.78
CA GLU A 29 11.51 6.60 -12.64
C GLU A 29 11.73 5.09 -12.60
N LEU A 30 10.73 4.33 -12.16
CA LEU A 30 10.79 2.87 -12.08
C LEU A 30 10.46 2.28 -13.45
N ILE A 31 11.48 2.20 -14.30
CA ILE A 31 11.39 1.70 -15.68
C ILE A 31 11.93 0.27 -15.75
N PHE A 32 11.08 -0.65 -16.21
CA PHE A 32 11.34 -2.07 -16.31
C PHE A 32 11.37 -2.52 -17.78
N LYS A 33 12.24 -3.46 -18.14
CA LYS A 33 12.17 -4.11 -19.45
C LYS A 33 10.94 -5.00 -19.55
N ASP A 34 10.68 -5.81 -18.52
CA ASP A 34 9.51 -6.68 -18.45
C ASP A 34 8.76 -6.51 -17.13
N ILE A 35 7.42 -6.53 -17.21
CA ILE A 35 6.52 -6.51 -16.06
C ILE A 35 5.57 -7.69 -16.19
N ASN A 36 5.72 -8.65 -15.28
CA ASN A 36 4.85 -9.81 -15.17
C ASN A 36 3.98 -9.67 -13.94
N SER A 37 2.70 -10.05 -14.06
CA SER A 37 1.76 -10.00 -12.94
C SER A 37 0.96 -11.30 -12.84
N PHE A 38 0.81 -11.80 -11.61
CA PHE A 38 0.14 -13.05 -11.27
C PHE A 38 -0.86 -12.82 -10.13
N GLY A 39 -1.86 -13.69 -10.02
CA GLY A 39 -2.89 -13.59 -8.99
C GLY A 39 -4.00 -12.59 -9.32
N GLU A 40 -4.32 -11.69 -8.39
CA GLU A 40 -5.49 -10.81 -8.46
C GLU A 40 -5.33 -9.68 -9.50
N LYS A 41 -5.98 -9.86 -10.65
CA LYS A 41 -5.84 -8.96 -11.81
C LYS A 41 -6.20 -7.50 -11.51
N ASN A 42 -7.24 -7.26 -10.72
CA ASN A 42 -7.71 -5.90 -10.40
C ASN A 42 -6.72 -5.18 -9.50
N ILE A 43 -6.23 -5.87 -8.46
CA ILE A 43 -5.19 -5.37 -7.55
C ILE A 43 -3.93 -5.04 -8.35
N ASN A 44 -3.46 -5.98 -9.19
CA ASN A 44 -2.26 -5.78 -9.99
C ASN A 44 -2.37 -4.58 -10.93
N ARG A 45 -3.48 -4.46 -11.68
CA ARG A 45 -3.72 -3.33 -12.58
C ARG A 45 -3.76 -2.00 -11.84
N LYS A 46 -4.46 -1.96 -10.70
CA LYS A 46 -4.59 -0.74 -9.90
C LYS A 46 -3.22 -0.32 -9.36
N LEU A 47 -2.46 -1.26 -8.80
CA LEU A 47 -1.11 -1.03 -8.31
C LEU A 47 -0.19 -0.49 -9.41
N ILE A 48 -0.15 -1.14 -10.59
CA ILE A 48 0.66 -0.66 -11.73
C ILE A 48 0.24 0.76 -12.14
N SER A 49 -1.07 1.02 -12.16
CA SER A 49 -1.61 2.34 -12.54
C SER A 49 -1.22 3.45 -11.57
N ILE A 50 -1.20 3.20 -10.25
CA ILE A 50 -0.88 4.23 -9.25
C ILE A 50 0.62 4.34 -8.97
N SER A 51 1.38 3.27 -9.18
CA SER A 51 2.82 3.24 -8.93
C SER A 51 3.67 3.90 -10.00
N GLY A 52 3.12 4.13 -11.20
CA GLY A 52 3.86 4.73 -12.30
C GLY A 52 4.94 3.82 -12.88
N PHE A 53 4.85 2.50 -12.66
CA PHE A 53 5.75 1.54 -13.28
C PHE A 53 5.65 1.61 -14.80
N LYS A 54 6.77 1.87 -15.48
CA LYS A 54 6.85 1.97 -16.93
C LYS A 54 7.52 0.73 -17.51
N LYS A 55 7.04 0.27 -18.67
CA LYS A 55 7.71 -0.75 -19.47
C LYS A 55 8.42 -0.09 -20.66
N ASP A 56 9.74 -0.28 -20.76
CA ASP A 56 10.56 0.18 -21.89
C ASP A 56 11.68 -0.83 -22.16
N GLU A 57 11.74 -1.40 -23.36
CA GLU A 57 12.74 -2.43 -23.69
C GLU A 57 14.15 -1.87 -23.93
N GLN A 58 14.27 -0.58 -24.22
CA GLN A 58 15.53 0.09 -24.60
C GLN A 58 16.11 0.89 -23.43
N ASN A 59 15.28 1.65 -22.72
CA ASN A 59 15.71 2.59 -21.67
C ASN A 59 15.31 2.14 -20.25
N PHE A 60 15.39 0.84 -19.96
CA PHE A 60 15.07 0.32 -18.63
C PHE A 60 16.20 0.52 -17.62
N ILE A 61 15.82 0.60 -16.35
CA ILE A 61 16.72 0.54 -15.19
C ILE A 61 16.77 -0.89 -14.64
N TYR A 62 15.60 -1.53 -14.54
CA TYR A 62 15.43 -2.88 -14.03
C TYR A 62 15.07 -3.85 -15.15
N SER A 63 15.65 -5.04 -15.16
CA SER A 63 15.41 -6.04 -16.21
C SER A 63 14.02 -6.68 -16.07
N LYS A 64 13.52 -6.86 -14.85
CA LYS A 64 12.22 -7.49 -14.63
C LYS A 64 11.55 -7.04 -13.35
N LEU A 65 10.24 -6.82 -13.42
CA LEU A 65 9.33 -6.76 -12.29
C LEU A 65 8.40 -7.96 -12.33
N THR A 66 8.29 -8.67 -11.21
CA THR A 66 7.27 -9.70 -11.01
C THR A 66 6.38 -9.30 -9.84
N ILE A 67 5.08 -9.18 -10.11
CA ILE A 67 4.03 -8.84 -9.15
C ILE A 67 3.20 -10.10 -8.90
N ASN A 68 3.08 -10.53 -7.65
CA ASN A 68 2.19 -11.61 -7.27
C ASN A 68 1.26 -11.13 -6.16
N SER A 69 -0.04 -11.11 -6.41
CA SER A 69 -1.02 -10.64 -5.43
C SER A 69 -2.01 -11.73 -5.05
N LYS A 70 -2.42 -11.71 -3.79
CA LYS A 70 -3.46 -12.59 -3.24
C LYS A 70 -4.42 -11.78 -2.38
N LYS A 71 -5.71 -11.99 -2.60
CA LYS A 71 -6.78 -11.43 -1.77
C LYS A 71 -7.52 -12.55 -1.06
N ASP A 72 -7.67 -12.41 0.24
CA ASP A 72 -8.46 -13.32 1.08
C ASP A 72 -9.52 -12.51 1.83
N ILE A 73 -10.73 -13.08 1.96
CA ILE A 73 -11.80 -12.54 2.82
C ILE A 73 -12.15 -13.61 3.83
N VAL A 74 -12.05 -13.28 5.12
CA VAL A 74 -12.35 -14.21 6.21
C VAL A 74 -13.51 -13.71 7.06
N GLU A 75 -14.40 -14.62 7.45
CA GLU A 75 -15.44 -14.35 8.45
C GLU A 75 -14.79 -14.18 9.82
N THR A 76 -15.05 -13.06 10.50
CA THR A 76 -14.41 -12.76 11.80
C THR A 76 -15.34 -12.88 12.99
N SER A 77 -16.66 -12.80 12.78
CA SER A 77 -17.64 -13.02 13.85
C SER A 77 -19.00 -13.48 13.32
N LYS A 78 -19.77 -14.14 14.19
CA LYS A 78 -21.13 -14.61 13.93
C LYS A 78 -22.05 -14.22 15.10
N ASN A 79 -23.32 -13.97 14.81
CA ASN A 79 -24.33 -13.74 15.85
C ASN A 79 -24.84 -15.08 16.44
N ALA A 80 -25.74 -14.99 17.43
CA ALA A 80 -26.34 -16.16 18.10
C ALA A 80 -27.11 -17.12 17.15
N LYS A 81 -27.49 -16.66 15.95
CA LYS A 81 -28.14 -17.47 14.91
C LYS A 81 -27.13 -18.06 13.90
N GLY A 82 -25.82 -17.86 14.12
CA GLY A 82 -24.76 -18.31 13.22
C GLY A 82 -24.57 -17.46 11.96
N LYS A 83 -25.28 -16.32 11.81
CA LYS A 83 -25.10 -15.40 10.67
C LYS A 83 -23.84 -14.59 10.87
N VAL A 84 -23.01 -14.48 9.81
CA VAL A 84 -21.79 -13.67 9.82
C VAL A 84 -22.13 -12.21 10.05
N VAL A 85 -21.42 -11.59 11.00
CA VAL A 85 -21.60 -10.18 11.39
C VAL A 85 -20.46 -9.32 10.87
N SER A 86 -19.26 -9.86 10.74
CA SER A 86 -18.10 -9.12 10.25
C SER A 86 -17.15 -9.98 9.44
N TYR A 87 -16.41 -9.31 8.56
CA TYR A 87 -15.38 -9.86 7.71
C TYR A 87 -14.05 -9.16 7.94
N LYS A 88 -12.97 -9.75 7.44
CA LYS A 88 -11.67 -9.11 7.28
C LYS A 88 -11.13 -9.42 5.89
N MET A 89 -10.87 -8.38 5.11
CA MET A 89 -10.15 -8.50 3.84
C MET A 89 -8.66 -8.38 4.11
N ILE A 90 -7.87 -9.24 3.49
CA ILE A 90 -6.41 -9.29 3.55
C ILE A 90 -5.89 -9.26 2.12
N ILE A 91 -4.98 -8.35 1.81
CA ILE A 91 -4.25 -8.32 0.55
C ILE A 91 -2.78 -8.55 0.85
N ASN A 92 -2.24 -9.62 0.28
CA ASN A 92 -0.82 -9.91 0.25
C ASN A 92 -0.27 -9.58 -1.13
N LEU A 93 0.89 -8.93 -1.17
CA LEU A 93 1.58 -8.54 -2.40
C LEU A 93 3.06 -8.86 -2.28
N ASP A 94 3.54 -9.73 -3.15
CA ASP A 94 4.96 -10.01 -3.32
C ASP A 94 5.47 -9.32 -4.59
N LEU A 95 6.48 -8.48 -4.42
CA LEU A 95 7.20 -7.82 -5.52
C LEU A 95 8.60 -8.38 -5.61
N THR A 96 9.00 -8.79 -6.81
CA THR A 96 10.36 -9.21 -7.11
C THR A 96 10.93 -8.34 -8.23
N PHE A 97 12.07 -7.72 -7.95
CA PHE A 97 12.81 -6.84 -8.85
C PHE A 97 14.09 -7.52 -9.26
N GLU A 98 14.35 -7.57 -10.55
CA GLU A 98 15.62 -8.02 -11.12
C GLU A 98 16.30 -6.80 -11.75
N ASP A 99 17.55 -6.54 -11.37
CA ASP A 99 18.35 -5.47 -11.97
C ASP A 99 19.06 -5.93 -13.25
N LYS A 100 19.88 -5.06 -13.85
CA LYS A 100 20.67 -5.39 -15.06
C LYS A 100 21.75 -6.45 -14.81
N ASN A 101 22.24 -6.58 -13.57
CA ASN A 101 23.24 -7.54 -13.17
C ASN A 101 22.64 -8.89 -12.75
N LYS A 102 21.30 -9.04 -12.88
CA LYS A 102 20.52 -10.19 -12.43
C LYS A 102 20.50 -10.35 -10.90
N GLU A 103 20.78 -9.28 -10.15
CA GLU A 103 20.52 -9.27 -8.72
C GLU A 103 19.01 -9.21 -8.49
N VAL A 104 18.50 -10.12 -7.66
CA VAL A 104 17.08 -10.25 -7.35
C VAL A 104 16.80 -9.71 -5.96
N LYS A 105 15.87 -8.76 -5.87
CA LYS A 105 15.35 -8.23 -4.60
C LYS A 105 13.87 -8.53 -4.50
N THR A 106 13.45 -9.04 -3.35
CA THR A 106 12.04 -9.34 -3.08
C THR A 106 11.55 -8.53 -1.90
N LYS A 107 10.33 -8.01 -2.01
CA LYS A 107 9.63 -7.32 -0.93
C LYS A 107 8.18 -7.76 -0.89
N SER A 108 7.75 -8.19 0.29
CA SER A 108 6.37 -8.57 0.57
C SER A 108 5.67 -7.48 1.39
N PHE A 109 4.41 -7.23 1.06
CA PHE A 109 3.50 -6.33 1.74
C PHE A 109 2.23 -7.10 2.12
N SER A 110 1.66 -6.80 3.28
CA SER A 110 0.44 -7.44 3.77
C SER A 110 -0.40 -6.43 4.52
N GLU A 111 -1.53 -6.05 3.93
CA GLU A 111 -2.46 -5.10 4.52
C GLU A 111 -3.83 -5.73 4.75
N SER A 112 -4.54 -5.27 5.78
CA SER A 112 -5.86 -5.82 6.10
C SER A 112 -6.84 -4.81 6.68
N PHE A 113 -8.12 -5.06 6.45
CA PHE A 113 -9.20 -4.18 6.88
C PHE A 113 -10.40 -5.01 7.33
N SER A 114 -10.93 -4.70 8.50
CA SER A 114 -12.12 -5.33 9.06
C SER A 114 -13.35 -4.48 8.81
N TYR A 115 -14.46 -5.12 8.43
CA TYR A 115 -15.71 -4.44 8.14
C TYR A 115 -16.92 -5.29 8.52
N ASN A 116 -18.04 -4.63 8.74
CA ASN A 116 -19.29 -5.30 9.07
C ASN A 116 -19.96 -5.84 7.80
N ASN A 117 -20.66 -6.96 7.96
CA ASN A 117 -21.55 -7.48 6.94
C ASN A 117 -22.72 -6.51 6.71
N LEU A 118 -23.18 -6.39 5.46
CA LEU A 118 -24.37 -5.63 5.08
C LEU A 118 -25.45 -6.59 4.58
N GLU A 119 -26.70 -6.34 4.95
CA GLU A 119 -27.81 -7.23 4.53
C GLU A 119 -28.05 -7.18 3.03
N ASN A 120 -27.91 -6.00 2.43
CA ASN A 120 -27.95 -5.81 0.99
C ASN A 120 -26.63 -6.27 0.36
N LYS A 121 -26.68 -7.34 -0.44
CA LYS A 121 -25.51 -7.93 -1.11
C LYS A 121 -24.86 -7.00 -2.13
N PHE A 122 -25.64 -6.11 -2.76
CA PHE A 122 -25.10 -5.15 -3.72
C PHE A 122 -24.27 -4.08 -3.00
N GLU A 123 -24.81 -3.51 -1.92
CA GLU A 123 -24.09 -2.56 -1.07
C GLU A 123 -22.85 -3.18 -0.45
N LEU A 124 -22.93 -4.45 0.00
CA LEU A 124 -21.77 -5.18 0.50
C LEU A 124 -20.66 -5.27 -0.55
N ALA A 125 -21.00 -5.66 -1.78
CA ALA A 125 -20.01 -5.77 -2.86
C ALA A 125 -19.40 -4.41 -3.26
N GLU A 126 -20.18 -3.32 -3.18
CA GLU A 126 -19.66 -1.97 -3.40
C GLU A 126 -18.70 -1.55 -2.28
N HIS A 127 -19.08 -1.80 -1.03
CA HIS A 127 -18.25 -1.54 0.13
C HIS A 127 -16.94 -2.34 0.09
N GLU A 128 -16.98 -3.62 -0.30
CA GLU A 128 -15.79 -4.46 -0.47
C GLU A 128 -14.82 -3.89 -1.52
N LYS A 129 -15.32 -3.30 -2.61
CA LYS A 129 -14.46 -2.62 -3.58
C LYS A 129 -13.80 -1.37 -2.99
N GLN A 130 -14.50 -0.63 -2.14
CA GLN A 130 -13.92 0.53 -1.45
C GLN A 130 -12.81 0.08 -0.49
N VAL A 131 -13.07 -0.99 0.28
CA VAL A 131 -12.08 -1.62 1.17
C VAL A 131 -10.85 -2.10 0.39
N GLU A 132 -11.05 -2.78 -0.75
CA GLU A 132 -9.95 -3.22 -1.62
C GLU A 132 -9.09 -2.03 -2.08
N ASN A 133 -9.71 -0.93 -2.50
CA ASN A 133 -8.96 0.27 -2.91
C ASN A 133 -8.17 0.91 -1.75
N ILE A 134 -8.75 0.96 -0.55
CA ILE A 134 -8.06 1.46 0.65
C ILE A 134 -6.81 0.63 0.92
N LEU A 135 -6.93 -0.70 0.87
CA LEU A 135 -5.80 -1.61 1.10
C LEU A 135 -4.72 -1.47 0.02
N ILE A 136 -5.09 -1.36 -1.25
CA ILE A 136 -4.14 -1.14 -2.35
C ILE A 136 -3.37 0.19 -2.15
N ASN A 137 -4.06 1.25 -1.72
CA ASN A 137 -3.42 2.55 -1.48
C ASN A 137 -2.44 2.49 -0.32
N LYS A 138 -2.76 1.79 0.78
CA LYS A 138 -1.83 1.57 1.90
C LYS A 138 -0.57 0.83 1.46
N ILE A 139 -0.74 -0.26 0.70
CA ILE A 139 0.40 -1.01 0.15
C ILE A 139 1.25 -0.10 -0.75
N PHE A 140 0.61 0.77 -1.55
CA PHE A 140 1.33 1.73 -2.38
C PHE A 140 2.11 2.76 -1.55
N GLU A 141 1.55 3.26 -0.44
CA GLU A 141 2.28 4.14 0.48
C GLU A 141 3.51 3.43 1.07
N GLU A 142 3.37 2.19 1.54
CA GLU A 142 4.50 1.38 2.02
C GLU A 142 5.55 1.14 0.93
N LEU A 143 5.10 0.92 -0.31
CA LEU A 143 5.97 0.76 -1.47
C LEU A 143 6.77 2.02 -1.76
N ILE A 144 6.13 3.20 -1.75
CA ILE A 144 6.82 4.47 -1.94
C ILE A 144 7.87 4.66 -0.85
N ILE A 145 7.53 4.34 0.41
CA ILE A 145 8.46 4.44 1.54
C ILE A 145 9.66 3.53 1.32
N TYR A 146 9.43 2.29 0.87
CA TYR A 146 10.50 1.32 0.58
C TYR A 146 11.46 1.80 -0.51
N PHE A 147 10.99 2.49 -1.55
CA PHE A 147 11.84 3.01 -2.62
C PHE A 147 12.54 4.33 -2.29
N ASN A 148 12.02 5.06 -1.32
CA ASN A 148 12.51 6.39 -0.95
C ASN A 148 13.41 6.40 0.30
N LEU A 149 13.52 5.28 1.02
CA LEU A 149 14.47 5.07 2.12
C LEU A 149 15.71 4.33 1.61
#